data_AF-A0A5U0QW49-F1
#
_entry.id   AF-A0A5U0QW49-F1
#
_cell.length_a   1.000
_cell.length_b   1.000
_cell.length_c   1.000
_cell.angle_alpha   90.00
_cell.angle_beta   90.00
_cell.angle_gamma   90.00
#
_symmetry.space_group_name_H-M   'P 1'
#
loop_
_entity.id
_entity.type
_entity.pdbx_description
1 polymer ?
#
loop_
_entity_poly.entity_id
_entity_poly.type
_entity_poly.pdbx_seq_one_letter_code
_entity_poly.pdbx_strand_id
1 'polypeptide(L)'
;LMLGYFGHEGAVGFENFSTDSGIFPNGYIALYFTLITVVFSFQGAELVGIAAGECENPEKNIPRVIKGVVFRIVIFYVLAIVVLGATIPYQQAGVLDSPFAYVFSRIGIPVAKVIMSVVVLTSALSASNSALYVCSRMLWSMSNSGQAPVWLGKVSKSGVPFRGLVLSLLFTAISLLTSFYAANTVYLWLVSSVGMTGCIAWMVISWCQINFRKK
;
A
#
# COMPACT_ATOMS: atom_id res chain seq x y z
N LEU A 1 -19.03 10.18 -16.46
CA LEU A 1 -19.40 9.17 -15.47
C LEU A 1 -20.02 9.77 -14.20
N MET A 2 -19.34 10.55 -13.37
CA MET A 2 -19.97 11.14 -12.17
C MET A 2 -21.07 12.18 -12.44
N LEU A 3 -20.95 12.96 -13.52
CA LEU A 3 -21.88 14.04 -13.90
C LEU A 3 -22.71 13.71 -15.16
N GLY A 4 -22.79 12.43 -15.56
CA GLY A 4 -23.56 12.02 -16.75
C GLY A 4 -22.96 12.35 -18.13
N TYR A 5 -21.90 13.17 -18.22
CA TYR A 5 -21.34 13.61 -19.52
C TYR A 5 -20.58 12.53 -20.35
N PHE A 6 -20.24 11.38 -19.76
CA PHE A 6 -19.51 10.30 -20.44
C PHE A 6 -20.00 8.95 -19.90
N GLY A 7 -20.71 8.17 -20.71
CA GLY A 7 -21.24 6.83 -20.40
C GLY A 7 -22.53 6.53 -21.20
N HIS A 8 -22.62 5.35 -21.84
CA HIS A 8 -23.79 4.92 -22.63
C HIS A 8 -24.90 4.28 -21.75
N GLU A 9 -24.58 3.95 -20.49
CA GLU A 9 -25.54 3.54 -19.47
C GLU A 9 -25.56 4.64 -18.40
N GLY A 10 -26.75 5.06 -17.97
CA GLY A 10 -26.99 6.21 -17.10
C GLY A 10 -26.06 6.25 -15.88
N ALA A 11 -25.52 7.43 -15.60
CA ALA A 11 -24.66 7.66 -14.45
C ALA A 11 -25.43 7.45 -13.14
N VAL A 12 -25.03 6.47 -12.33
CA VAL A 12 -25.57 6.26 -10.96
C VAL A 12 -25.31 7.49 -10.07
N GLY A 13 -24.19 8.20 -10.30
CA GLY A 13 -23.92 9.50 -9.66
C GLY A 13 -23.93 9.45 -8.14
N PHE A 14 -24.39 10.52 -7.49
CA PHE A 14 -24.51 10.59 -6.03
C PHE A 14 -25.69 9.77 -5.47
N GLU A 15 -26.58 9.26 -6.33
CA GLU A 15 -27.71 8.42 -5.89
C GLU A 15 -27.22 7.09 -5.29
N ASN A 16 -26.04 6.62 -5.67
CA ASN A 16 -25.43 5.42 -5.08
C ASN A 16 -25.09 5.57 -3.58
N PHE A 17 -24.97 6.80 -3.07
CA PHE A 17 -24.78 7.07 -1.64
C PHE A 17 -26.10 7.18 -0.86
N SER A 18 -27.23 7.31 -1.56
CA SER A 18 -28.56 7.38 -0.98
C SER A 18 -29.25 6.03 -1.16
N THR A 19 -28.83 5.03 -0.39
CA THR A 19 -29.45 3.71 -0.40
C THR A 19 -30.76 3.73 0.42
N ASP A 20 -31.73 2.88 0.08
CA ASP A 20 -33.01 2.76 0.80
C ASP A 20 -32.84 2.43 2.30
N SER A 21 -31.68 1.91 2.69
CA SER A 21 -31.26 1.60 4.07
C SER A 21 -30.36 2.66 4.73
N GLY A 22 -30.17 3.82 4.10
CA GLY A 22 -29.29 4.90 4.54
C GLY A 22 -27.84 4.78 4.04
N ILE A 23 -26.93 5.56 4.64
CA ILE A 23 -25.52 5.71 4.19
C ILE A 23 -24.67 4.44 4.45
N PHE A 24 -25.17 3.49 5.25
CA PHE A 24 -24.47 2.26 5.63
C PHE A 24 -25.28 1.01 5.28
N PRO A 25 -25.32 0.61 3.99
CA PRO A 25 -26.18 -0.48 3.53
C PRO A 25 -25.84 -1.85 4.13
N ASN A 26 -24.58 -2.06 4.55
CA ASN A 26 -24.10 -3.29 5.19
C ASN A 26 -23.98 -3.17 6.72
N GLY A 27 -24.49 -2.08 7.32
CA GLY A 27 -24.46 -1.83 8.76
C GLY A 27 -23.09 -1.41 9.32
N TYR A 28 -23.06 -1.10 10.62
CA TYR A 28 -21.87 -0.59 11.32
C TYR A 28 -20.74 -1.62 11.46
N ILE A 29 -21.05 -2.91 11.43
CA ILE A 29 -20.03 -3.98 11.48
C ILE A 29 -19.18 -3.96 10.21
N ALA A 30 -19.80 -3.75 9.04
CA ALA A 30 -19.06 -3.60 7.79
C ALA A 30 -18.13 -2.39 7.81
N LEU A 31 -18.56 -1.26 8.39
CA LEU A 31 -17.70 -0.10 8.61
C LEU A 31 -16.45 -0.48 9.41
N TYR A 32 -16.60 -1.22 10.51
CA TYR A 32 -15.46 -1.66 11.32
C TYR A 32 -14.47 -2.52 10.51
N PHE A 33 -14.95 -3.48 9.71
CA PHE A 33 -14.08 -4.28 8.85
C PHE A 33 -13.39 -3.44 7.77
N THR A 34 -14.08 -2.46 7.18
CA THR A 34 -13.44 -1.55 6.21
C THR A 34 -12.34 -0.70 6.85
N LEU A 35 -12.50 -0.26 8.11
CA LEU A 35 -11.45 0.48 8.83
C LEU A 35 -10.18 -0.36 8.98
N ILE A 36 -10.30 -1.66 9.23
CA ILE A 36 -9.15 -2.57 9.30
C ILE A 36 -8.42 -2.61 7.95
N THR A 37 -9.15 -2.73 6.84
CA THR A 37 -8.57 -2.71 5.48
C THR A 37 -7.89 -1.38 5.16
N VAL A 38 -8.47 -0.27 5.60
CA VAL A 38 -7.87 1.07 5.46
C VAL A 38 -6.54 1.12 6.23
N VAL A 39 -6.52 0.72 7.51
CA VAL A 39 -5.30 0.68 8.33
C VAL A 39 -4.22 -0.18 7.66
N PHE A 40 -4.57 -1.36 7.18
CA PHE A 40 -3.65 -2.24 6.45
C PHE A 40 -3.08 -1.57 5.19
N SER A 41 -3.87 -0.76 4.49
CA SER A 41 -3.42 -0.02 3.29
C SER A 41 -2.36 1.06 3.59
N PHE A 42 -2.25 1.50 4.85
CA PHE A 42 -1.23 2.47 5.30
C PHE A 42 0.01 1.81 5.91
N GLN A 43 0.04 0.49 6.02
CA GLN A 43 1.22 -0.26 6.43
C GLN A 43 2.37 0.01 5.45
N GLY A 44 3.54 0.38 5.96
CA GLY A 44 4.66 0.88 5.15
C GLY A 44 4.92 2.40 5.30
N ALA A 45 4.08 3.13 6.03
CA ALA A 45 4.40 4.52 6.40
C ALA A 45 5.68 4.62 7.25
N GLU A 46 6.01 3.56 8.00
CA GLU A 46 7.24 3.44 8.80
C GLU A 46 8.54 3.43 7.97
N LEU A 47 8.45 3.14 6.66
CA LEU A 47 9.60 3.15 5.75
C LEU A 47 10.26 4.53 5.69
N VAL A 48 9.48 5.60 5.93
CA VAL A 48 10.00 6.97 6.03
C VAL A 48 11.05 7.10 7.14
N GLY A 49 10.90 6.36 8.25
CA GLY A 49 11.87 6.35 9.35
C GLY A 49 13.21 5.73 8.95
N ILE A 50 13.20 4.72 8.07
CA ILE A 50 14.42 4.09 7.56
C ILE A 50 15.09 5.03 6.55
N ALA A 51 14.31 5.64 5.66
CA ALA A 51 14.81 6.63 4.71
C ALA A 51 15.33 7.90 5.40
N ALA A 52 14.81 8.25 6.57
CA ALA A 52 15.27 9.40 7.35
C ALA A 52 16.75 9.31 7.74
N GLY A 53 17.28 8.09 7.95
CA GLY A 53 18.69 7.87 8.26
C GLY A 53 19.65 8.23 7.13
N GLU A 54 19.16 8.33 5.90
CA GLU A 54 19.94 8.69 4.70
C GLU A 54 19.51 10.05 4.12
N CYS A 55 18.57 10.74 4.78
CA CYS A 55 18.06 12.02 4.32
C CYS A 55 19.02 13.15 4.74
N GLU A 56 19.32 14.05 3.81
CA GLU A 56 20.06 15.28 4.11
C GLU A 56 19.18 16.20 4.98
N ASN A 57 19.73 16.78 6.05
CA ASN A 57 18.99 17.63 7.01
C ASN A 57 17.64 17.04 7.47
N PRO A 58 17.64 15.86 8.11
CA PRO A 58 16.42 15.11 8.39
C PRO A 58 15.44 15.87 9.30
N GLU A 59 15.94 16.69 10.23
CA GLU A 59 15.14 17.50 11.15
C GLU A 59 14.17 18.46 10.44
N LYS A 60 14.55 18.97 9.26
CA LYS A 60 13.72 19.90 8.47
C LYS A 60 12.99 19.17 7.34
N ASN A 61 13.69 18.29 6.64
CA ASN A 61 13.18 17.66 5.43
C ASN A 61 12.14 16.57 5.73
N ILE A 62 12.34 15.75 6.76
CA ILE A 62 11.40 14.67 7.08
C ILE A 62 10.02 15.19 7.50
N PRO A 63 9.90 16.16 8.44
CA PRO A 63 8.57 16.70 8.78
C PRO A 63 7.87 17.38 7.61
N ARG A 64 8.61 18.09 6.75
CA ARG A 64 8.06 18.76 5.56
C ARG A 64 7.52 17.74 4.55
N VAL A 65 8.29 16.70 4.26
CA VAL A 65 7.89 15.64 3.32
C VAL A 65 6.71 14.85 3.86
N ILE A 66 6.74 14.45 5.14
CA ILE A 66 5.62 13.72 5.77
C ILE A 66 4.31 14.50 5.64
N LYS A 67 4.28 15.78 6.03
CA LYS A 67 3.07 16.61 5.92
C LYS A 67 2.56 16.70 4.49
N GLY A 68 3.47 16.88 3.52
CA GLY A 68 3.13 16.97 2.11
C GLY A 68 2.59 15.66 1.53
N VAL A 69 3.17 14.52 1.93
CA VAL A 69 2.76 13.19 1.48
C VAL A 69 1.42 12.81 2.11
N VAL A 70 1.26 12.98 3.42
CA VAL A 70 0.01 12.67 4.13
C VAL A 70 -1.16 13.46 3.56
N PHE A 71 -0.99 14.77 3.35
CA PHE A 71 -2.04 15.62 2.76
C PHE A 71 -2.48 15.12 1.37
N ARG A 72 -1.51 14.78 0.51
CA ARG A 72 -1.80 14.25 -0.83
C ARG A 72 -2.48 12.89 -0.75
N ILE A 73 -2.00 11.98 0.11
CA ILE A 73 -2.62 10.65 0.25
C ILE A 73 -4.06 10.80 0.73
N VAL A 74 -4.33 11.58 1.77
CA VAL A 74 -5.70 11.77 2.28
C VAL A 74 -6.61 12.31 1.18
N ILE A 75 -6.21 13.35 0.46
CA ILE A 75 -7.01 13.94 -0.60
C ILE A 75 -7.24 12.94 -1.74
N PHE A 76 -6.18 12.37 -2.31
CA PHE A 76 -6.32 11.48 -3.46
C PHE A 76 -7.05 10.18 -3.10
N TYR A 77 -6.82 9.63 -1.92
CA TYR A 77 -7.47 8.41 -1.46
C TYR A 77 -8.97 8.63 -1.25
N VAL A 78 -9.36 9.68 -0.50
CA VAL A 78 -10.77 9.99 -0.25
C VAL A 78 -11.49 10.34 -1.56
N LEU A 79 -10.90 11.21 -2.39
CA LEU A 79 -11.48 11.56 -3.69
C LEU A 79 -11.65 10.33 -4.59
N ALA A 80 -10.65 9.46 -4.65
CA ALA A 80 -10.74 8.25 -5.45
C ALA A 80 -11.84 7.30 -4.96
N ILE A 81 -11.96 7.08 -3.66
CA ILE A 81 -13.04 6.26 -3.09
C ILE A 81 -14.41 6.87 -3.37
N VAL A 82 -14.56 8.19 -3.25
CA VAL A 82 -15.83 8.87 -3.56
C VAL A 82 -16.17 8.73 -5.06
N VAL A 83 -15.19 8.89 -5.95
CA VAL A 83 -15.36 8.69 -7.39
C VAL A 83 -15.76 7.25 -7.71
N LEU A 84 -15.05 6.26 -7.15
CA LEU A 84 -15.37 4.85 -7.34
C LEU A 84 -16.75 4.52 -6.78
N GLY A 85 -17.06 5.01 -5.58
CA GLY A 85 -18.35 4.85 -4.91
C GLY A 85 -19.52 5.47 -5.66
N ALA A 86 -19.34 6.59 -6.37
CA ALA A 86 -20.38 7.16 -7.22
C ALA A 86 -20.56 6.43 -8.56
N THR A 87 -19.55 5.66 -8.99
CA THR A 87 -19.51 5.10 -10.35
C THR A 87 -19.84 3.60 -10.38
N ILE A 88 -19.46 2.85 -9.34
CA ILE A 88 -19.67 1.41 -9.26
C ILE A 88 -20.83 1.13 -8.31
N PRO A 89 -21.94 0.51 -8.78
CA PRO A 89 -23.02 0.08 -7.90
C PRO A 89 -22.49 -0.75 -6.73
N TYR A 90 -22.91 -0.43 -5.51
CA TYR A 90 -22.35 -1.07 -4.31
C TYR A 90 -22.52 -2.61 -4.30
N GLN A 91 -23.53 -3.12 -5.02
CA GLN A 91 -23.82 -4.55 -5.19
C GLN A 91 -22.79 -5.29 -6.07
N GLN A 92 -22.11 -4.59 -6.98
CA GLN A 92 -21.18 -5.18 -7.96
C GLN A 92 -19.70 -4.91 -7.63
N ALA A 93 -19.42 -4.13 -6.58
CA ALA A 93 -18.08 -3.67 -6.25
C ALA A 93 -17.09 -4.79 -5.85
N GLY A 94 -17.57 -5.95 -5.39
CA GLY A 94 -16.73 -7.06 -4.90
C GLY A 94 -16.24 -8.06 -5.97
N VAL A 95 -16.69 -7.95 -7.22
CA VAL A 95 -16.46 -8.98 -8.26
C VAL A 95 -15.45 -8.52 -9.33
N LEU A 96 -14.81 -7.37 -9.15
CA LEU A 96 -14.03 -6.70 -10.19
C LEU A 96 -12.52 -6.83 -9.96
N ASP A 97 -11.77 -7.28 -10.98
CA ASP A 97 -10.30 -7.44 -10.93
C ASP A 97 -9.56 -6.14 -10.58
N SER A 98 -10.03 -4.98 -11.08
CA SER A 98 -9.51 -3.65 -10.74
C SER A 98 -10.60 -2.59 -10.86
N PRO A 99 -11.02 -1.92 -9.77
CA PRO A 99 -12.11 -0.96 -9.80
C PRO A 99 -11.78 0.26 -10.67
N PHE A 100 -10.52 0.71 -10.70
CA PHE A 100 -10.10 1.79 -11.59
C PHE A 100 -10.14 1.35 -13.06
N ALA A 101 -9.49 0.24 -13.42
CA ALA A 101 -9.52 -0.23 -14.81
C ALA A 101 -10.95 -0.52 -15.30
N TYR A 102 -11.81 -1.01 -14.40
CA TYR A 102 -13.23 -1.22 -14.66
C TYR A 102 -13.96 0.10 -14.96
N VAL A 103 -13.81 1.12 -14.12
CA VAL A 103 -14.41 2.44 -14.36
C VAL A 103 -13.96 3.02 -15.70
N PHE A 104 -12.68 2.92 -16.02
CA PHE A 104 -12.16 3.42 -17.31
C PHE A 104 -12.64 2.60 -18.51
N SER A 105 -12.94 1.31 -18.35
CA SER A 105 -13.56 0.51 -19.40
C SER A 105 -15.00 0.94 -19.71
N ARG A 106 -15.73 1.44 -18.73
CA ARG A 106 -17.09 1.98 -18.87
C ARG A 106 -17.15 3.35 -19.56
N ILE A 107 -16.02 4.06 -19.68
CA ILE A 107 -15.93 5.36 -20.38
C ILE A 107 -16.05 5.20 -21.90
N GLY A 108 -16.00 3.96 -22.44
CA GLY A 108 -16.13 3.71 -23.87
C GLY A 108 -14.86 4.02 -24.67
N ILE A 109 -13.73 4.24 -23.99
CA ILE A 109 -12.40 4.41 -24.60
C ILE A 109 -11.63 3.09 -24.40
N PRO A 110 -11.50 2.23 -25.44
CA PRO A 110 -10.86 0.92 -25.30
C PRO A 110 -9.42 0.99 -24.78
N VAL A 111 -8.70 2.07 -25.12
CA VAL A 111 -7.31 2.32 -24.73
C VAL A 111 -7.19 2.71 -23.24
N ALA A 112 -8.22 3.29 -22.63
CA ALA A 112 -8.16 3.79 -21.26
C ALA A 112 -7.94 2.68 -20.22
N LYS A 113 -8.52 1.49 -20.46
CA LYS A 113 -8.28 0.30 -19.62
C LYS A 113 -6.78 -0.06 -19.59
N VAL A 114 -6.16 -0.14 -20.77
CA VAL A 114 -4.74 -0.53 -20.92
C VAL A 114 -3.82 0.49 -20.26
N ILE A 115 -4.07 1.79 -20.50
CA ILE A 115 -3.30 2.87 -19.86
C ILE A 115 -3.35 2.74 -18.33
N MET A 116 -4.54 2.54 -17.76
CA MET A 116 -4.66 2.40 -16.31
C MET A 116 -3.96 1.15 -15.77
N SER A 117 -4.07 0.01 -16.45
CA SER A 117 -3.33 -1.18 -16.07
C SER A 117 -1.81 -0.95 -16.07
N VAL A 118 -1.28 -0.24 -17.08
CA VAL A 118 0.15 0.12 -17.14
C VAL A 118 0.54 1.07 -16.00
N VAL A 119 -0.29 2.05 -15.67
CA VAL A 119 -0.05 2.98 -14.55
C VAL A 119 -0.01 2.23 -13.22
N VAL A 120 -0.97 1.32 -12.97
CA VAL A 120 -1.00 0.50 -11.75
C VAL A 120 0.23 -0.41 -11.68
N LEU A 121 0.59 -1.09 -12.77
CA LEU A 121 1.77 -1.94 -12.82
C LEU A 121 3.07 -1.16 -12.57
N THR A 122 3.22 0.01 -13.19
CA THR A 122 4.39 0.88 -12.99
C THR A 122 4.48 1.35 -11.53
N SER A 123 3.34 1.71 -10.94
CA SER A 123 3.25 2.10 -9.53
C SER A 123 3.61 0.96 -8.60
N ALA A 124 3.12 -0.25 -8.87
CA ALA A 124 3.44 -1.46 -8.12
C ALA A 124 4.94 -1.77 -8.18
N LEU A 125 5.55 -1.73 -9.37
CA LEU A 125 7.00 -1.93 -9.56
C LEU A 125 7.83 -0.89 -8.79
N SER A 126 7.42 0.38 -8.81
CA SER A 126 8.08 1.44 -8.04
C SER A 126 7.99 1.20 -6.53
N ALA A 127 6.83 0.75 -6.04
CA ALA A 127 6.65 0.39 -4.64
C ALA A 127 7.51 -0.83 -4.25
N SER A 128 7.57 -1.86 -5.10
CA SER A 128 8.42 -3.04 -4.89
C SER A 128 9.91 -2.67 -4.81
N ASN A 129 10.40 -1.73 -5.62
CA ASN A 129 11.78 -1.25 -5.52
C ASN A 129 12.08 -0.62 -4.15
N SER A 130 11.14 0.18 -3.62
CA SER A 130 11.27 0.80 -2.30
C SER A 130 11.25 -0.23 -1.18
N ALA A 131 10.42 -1.28 -1.31
CA ALA A 131 10.38 -2.39 -0.37
C ALA A 131 11.72 -3.17 -0.34
N LEU A 132 12.28 -3.50 -1.51
CA LEU A 132 13.58 -4.17 -1.62
C LEU A 132 14.71 -3.32 -1.01
N TYR A 133 14.70 -2.01 -1.26
CA TYR A 133 15.61 -1.06 -0.63
C TYR A 133 15.54 -1.16 0.90
N VAL A 134 14.33 -1.09 1.47
CA VAL A 134 14.17 -1.17 2.92
C VAL A 134 14.59 -2.52 3.49
N CYS A 135 14.19 -3.64 2.88
CA CYS A 135 14.59 -4.96 3.36
C CYS A 135 16.12 -5.09 3.42
N SER A 136 16.81 -4.58 2.40
CA SER A 136 18.28 -4.61 2.37
C SER A 136 18.92 -3.80 3.51
N ARG A 137 18.38 -2.61 3.83
CA ARG A 137 18.86 -1.75 4.92
C ARG A 137 18.50 -2.29 6.30
N MET A 138 17.35 -2.93 6.44
CA MET A 138 16.94 -3.58 7.68
C MET A 138 17.86 -4.76 8.00
N LEU A 139 18.15 -5.63 7.01
CA LEU A 139 19.11 -6.74 7.17
C LEU A 139 20.51 -6.24 7.50
N TRP A 140 20.94 -5.15 6.87
CA TRP A 140 22.22 -4.50 7.17
C TRP A 140 22.27 -3.98 8.61
N SER A 141 21.23 -3.27 9.06
CA SER A 141 21.13 -2.76 10.43
C SER A 141 21.12 -3.89 11.45
N MET A 142 20.39 -4.97 11.19
CA MET A 142 20.37 -6.16 12.06
C MET A 142 21.73 -6.84 12.12
N SER A 143 22.47 -6.90 11.01
CA SER A 143 23.81 -7.48 10.98
C SER A 143 24.81 -6.68 11.81
N ASN A 144 24.71 -5.34 11.79
CA ASN A 144 25.58 -4.48 12.60
C ASN A 144 25.27 -4.57 14.10
N SER A 145 24.02 -4.86 14.46
CA SER A 145 23.60 -5.12 15.84
C SER A 145 23.84 -6.56 16.31
N GLY A 146 24.49 -7.41 15.49
CA GLY A 146 24.76 -8.82 15.81
C GLY A 146 23.53 -9.74 15.76
N GLN A 147 22.39 -9.26 15.25
CA GLN A 147 21.14 -10.02 15.16
C GLN A 147 20.96 -10.77 13.83
N ALA A 148 21.76 -10.42 12.81
CA ALA A 148 21.82 -11.12 11.55
C ALA A 148 23.26 -11.52 11.21
N PRO A 149 23.48 -12.53 10.33
CA PRO A 149 24.80 -12.96 9.94
C PRO A 149 25.70 -11.82 9.47
N VAL A 150 26.93 -11.75 9.99
CA VAL A 150 27.92 -10.68 9.75
C VAL A 150 28.18 -10.40 8.26
N TRP A 151 27.97 -11.39 7.39
CA TRP A 151 28.16 -11.24 5.96
C TRP A 151 27.13 -10.32 5.30
N LEU A 152 25.96 -10.08 5.91
CA LEU A 152 24.91 -9.16 5.44
C LEU A 152 25.23 -7.69 5.75
N GLY A 153 26.09 -7.42 6.74
CA GLY A 153 26.52 -6.08 7.13
C GLY A 153 27.52 -5.44 6.16
N LYS A 154 28.02 -6.17 5.17
CA LYS A 154 28.97 -5.62 4.17
C LYS A 154 28.24 -4.78 3.11
N VAL A 155 28.68 -3.54 2.95
CA VAL A 155 28.20 -2.62 1.90
C VAL A 155 29.11 -2.66 0.66
N SER A 156 28.53 -2.37 -0.50
CA SER A 156 29.27 -2.21 -1.76
C SER A 156 30.00 -0.86 -1.81
N LYS A 157 30.86 -0.65 -2.82
CA LYS A 157 31.53 0.64 -3.06
C LYS A 157 30.57 1.81 -3.24
N SER A 158 29.33 1.53 -3.67
CA SER A 158 28.27 2.51 -3.86
C SER A 158 27.41 2.72 -2.61
N GLY A 159 27.79 2.16 -1.46
CA GLY A 159 27.10 2.34 -0.18
C GLY A 159 25.84 1.47 0.01
N VAL A 160 25.59 0.52 -0.89
CA VAL A 160 24.39 -0.34 -0.89
C VAL A 160 24.70 -1.72 -0.29
N PRO A 161 23.88 -2.26 0.63
CA PRO A 161 24.04 -3.61 1.16
C PRO A 161 23.60 -4.66 0.13
N PHE A 162 24.44 -4.88 -0.89
CA PHE A 162 24.13 -5.71 -2.07
C PHE A 162 23.72 -7.13 -1.71
N ARG A 163 24.33 -7.72 -0.68
CA ARG A 163 24.02 -9.08 -0.23
C ARG A 163 22.62 -9.18 0.38
N GLY A 164 22.22 -8.17 1.15
CA GLY A 164 20.86 -8.06 1.67
C GLY A 164 19.85 -7.90 0.53
N LEU A 165 20.17 -7.07 -0.45
CA LEU A 165 19.34 -6.87 -1.65
C LEU A 165 19.13 -8.17 -2.44
N VAL A 166 20.20 -8.91 -2.74
CA VAL A 166 20.13 -10.19 -3.44
C VAL A 166 19.31 -11.20 -2.65
N LEU A 167 19.51 -11.28 -1.32
CA LEU A 167 18.73 -12.17 -0.48
C LEU A 167 17.24 -11.83 -0.53
N SER A 168 16.87 -10.55 -0.39
CA SER A 168 15.48 -10.10 -0.51
C SER A 168 14.90 -10.44 -1.88
N LEU A 169 15.65 -10.21 -2.96
CA LEU A 169 15.24 -10.54 -4.32
C LEU A 169 15.00 -12.05 -4.50
N LEU A 170 15.85 -12.90 -3.92
CA LEU A 170 15.68 -14.36 -3.95
C LEU A 170 14.39 -14.78 -3.24
N PHE A 171 14.12 -14.24 -2.04
CA PHE A 171 12.86 -14.52 -1.33
C PHE A 171 11.64 -14.04 -2.12
N THR A 172 11.71 -12.85 -2.74
CA THR A 172 10.64 -12.37 -3.63
C THR A 172 10.45 -13.29 -4.83
N ALA A 173 11.52 -13.75 -5.48
CA ALA A 173 11.44 -14.69 -6.60
C ALA A 173 10.83 -16.04 -6.19
N ILE A 174 11.22 -16.57 -5.02
CA ILE A 174 10.63 -17.79 -4.46
C ILE A 174 9.14 -17.58 -4.16
N SER A 175 8.76 -16.42 -3.62
CA SER A 175 7.36 -16.11 -3.36
C SER A 175 6.53 -16.08 -4.66
N LEU A 176 7.12 -15.67 -5.79
CA LEU A 176 6.43 -15.69 -7.08
C LEU A 176 6.08 -17.12 -7.55
N LEU A 177 6.94 -18.10 -7.25
CA LEU A 177 6.70 -19.51 -7.61
C LEU A 177 5.46 -20.09 -6.91
N THR A 178 5.04 -19.51 -5.77
CA THR A 178 3.85 -19.95 -5.04
C THR A 178 2.55 -19.73 -5.81
N SER A 179 2.57 -18.86 -6.83
CA SER A 179 1.45 -18.63 -7.74
C SER A 179 1.07 -19.88 -8.56
N PHE A 180 1.97 -20.86 -8.72
CA PHE A 180 1.69 -22.07 -9.52
C PHE A 180 1.13 -23.25 -8.69
N TYR A 181 1.46 -23.33 -7.40
CA TYR A 181 1.15 -24.51 -6.59
C TYR A 181 -0.07 -24.34 -5.68
N ALA A 182 -0.26 -23.15 -5.09
CA ALA A 182 -1.37 -22.86 -4.18
C ALA A 182 -1.57 -21.34 -4.00
N ALA A 183 -1.89 -20.66 -5.11
CA ALA A 183 -1.94 -19.19 -5.18
C ALA A 183 -2.78 -18.57 -4.05
N ASN A 184 -4.01 -19.03 -3.84
CA ASN A 184 -4.89 -18.42 -2.83
C ASN A 184 -4.44 -18.70 -1.39
N THR A 185 -4.13 -19.95 -1.06
CA THR A 185 -3.77 -20.31 0.31
C THR A 185 -2.48 -19.62 0.72
N VAL A 186 -1.41 -19.75 -0.07
CA VAL A 186 -0.11 -19.16 0.28
C VAL A 186 -0.17 -17.64 0.29
N TYR A 187 -0.90 -17.03 -0.65
CA TYR A 187 -1.16 -15.59 -0.63
C TYR A 187 -1.82 -15.14 0.68
N LEU A 188 -2.89 -15.82 1.11
CA LEU A 188 -3.57 -15.49 2.36
C LEU A 188 -2.65 -15.62 3.57
N TRP A 189 -1.81 -16.65 3.63
CA TRP A 189 -0.81 -16.82 4.69
C TRP A 189 0.22 -15.68 4.70
N LEU A 190 0.76 -15.32 3.54
CA LEU A 190 1.75 -14.24 3.42
C LEU A 190 1.15 -12.88 3.82
N VAL A 191 -0.03 -12.55 3.31
CA VAL A 191 -0.73 -11.30 3.63
C VAL A 191 -1.06 -11.23 5.13
N SER A 192 -1.56 -12.32 5.71
CA SER A 192 -1.87 -12.37 7.14
C SER A 192 -0.61 -12.22 8.01
N SER A 193 0.50 -12.84 7.61
CA SER A 193 1.78 -12.73 8.31
C SER A 193 2.34 -11.31 8.25
N VAL A 194 2.27 -10.65 7.08
CA VAL A 194 2.67 -9.25 6.93
C VAL A 194 1.78 -8.34 7.77
N GLY A 195 0.46 -8.55 7.78
CA GLY A 195 -0.45 -7.77 8.61
C GLY A 195 -0.12 -7.88 10.09
N MET A 196 0.13 -9.09 10.60
CA MET A 196 0.47 -9.31 12.00
C MET A 196 1.80 -8.67 12.39
N THR A 197 2.83 -8.83 11.56
CA THR A 197 4.16 -8.25 11.82
C THR A 197 4.13 -6.72 11.78
N GLY A 198 3.35 -6.12 10.89
CA GLY A 198 3.15 -4.66 10.85
C GLY A 198 2.47 -4.10 12.09
N CYS A 199 1.39 -4.74 12.53
CA CYS A 199 0.70 -4.35 13.76
C CYS A 199 1.67 -4.35 14.95
N ILE A 200 2.48 -5.41 15.08
CA ILE A 200 3.51 -5.50 16.13
C ILE A 200 4.54 -4.38 15.97
N ALA A 201 5.03 -4.14 14.76
CA ALA A 201 6.00 -3.07 14.50
C ALA A 201 5.47 -1.70 14.93
N TRP A 202 4.22 -1.36 14.60
CA TRP A 202 3.62 -0.08 14.99
C TRP A 202 3.38 0.04 16.49
N MET A 203 2.98 -1.04 17.17
CA MET A 203 2.89 -1.06 18.63
C MET A 203 4.26 -0.78 19.26
N VAL A 204 5.31 -1.44 18.78
CA VAL A 204 6.69 -1.24 19.27
C VAL A 204 7.19 0.17 18.98
N ILE A 205 6.99 0.69 17.77
CA ILE A 205 7.37 2.07 17.41
C ILE A 205 6.68 3.08 18.33
N SER A 206 5.37 2.92 18.55
CA SER A 206 4.60 3.78 19.44
C SER A 206 5.10 3.73 20.88
N TRP A 207 5.38 2.51 21.37
CA TRP A 207 5.95 2.30 22.70
C TRP A 207 7.33 2.94 22.86
N CYS A 208 8.22 2.74 21.89
CA CYS A 208 9.54 3.38 21.84
C CYS A 208 9.42 4.89 21.86
N GLN A 209 8.49 5.46 21.09
CA GLN A 209 8.27 6.91 21.04
C GLN A 209 7.77 7.48 22.37
N ILE A 210 6.87 6.78 23.07
CA ILE A 210 6.41 7.18 24.41
C ILE A 210 7.59 7.18 25.39
N ASN A 211 8.43 6.15 25.37
CA ASN A 211 9.58 6.07 26.27
C ASN A 211 10.67 7.09 25.94
N PHE A 212 10.89 7.39 24.65
CA PHE A 212 11.85 8.39 24.22
C PHE A 212 11.46 9.80 24.69
N ARG A 213 10.16 10.12 24.77
CA ARG A 213 9.65 11.41 25.28
C ARG A 213 9.61 11.53 26.81
N LYS A 214 9.79 10.41 27.54
CA LYS A 214 9.85 10.39 29.01
C LYS A 214 11.27 10.65 29.54
N LYS A 215 12.28 10.49 28.70
CA LYS A 215 13.66 10.92 28.95
C LYS A 215 13.85 12.33 28.42
#